data_AF-A0A2E1M4D5-F1
#
_entry.id   AF-A0A2E1M4D5-F1
#
_cell.length_a   1.000
_cell.length_b   1.000
_cell.length_c   1.000
_cell.angle_alpha   90.00
_cell.angle_beta   90.00
_cell.angle_gamma   90.00
#
_symmetry.space_group_name_H-M   'P 1'
#
loop_
_entity.id
_entity.type
_entity.pdbx_description
1 polymer ?
#
loop_
_entity_poly.entity_id
_entity_poly.type
_entity_poly.pdbx_seq_one_letter_code
_entity_poly.pdbx_strand_id
1 'polypeptide(L)'
;MTSSPPLHHMAQHRAGLVFGLGLSSLIINVIGCCSWALIPFPLGLIALILGILGWIFGGSDLKAMHSGIMDPSGMSMTRSGKVLSMISVIMAVAAVILFILAMMGLAAFVTVFLSFLGLAAAEGAVAG
;
A
#
# COMPACT_ATOMS: atom_id res chain seq x y z
N MET A 1 -38.52 22.17 24.24
CA MET A 1 -37.53 21.19 24.72
C MET A 1 -37.93 19.83 24.17
N THR A 2 -37.63 19.58 22.89
CA THR A 2 -37.81 18.27 22.27
C THR A 2 -36.67 17.40 22.77
N SER A 3 -36.97 16.52 23.72
CA SER A 3 -36.03 15.52 24.20
C SER A 3 -35.59 14.66 23.02
N SER A 4 -34.38 14.91 22.53
CA SER A 4 -33.69 14.03 21.60
C SER A 4 -33.71 12.62 22.19
N PRO A 5 -34.14 11.58 21.45
CA PRO A 5 -34.14 10.22 21.96
C PRO A 5 -32.71 9.80 22.34
N PRO A 6 -32.53 8.92 23.34
CA PRO A 6 -31.21 8.56 23.86
C PRO A 6 -30.35 7.93 22.77
N LEU A 7 -29.24 8.59 22.44
CA LEU A 7 -28.19 8.21 21.48
C LEU A 7 -27.37 6.97 21.92
N HIS A 8 -28.00 5.97 22.55
CA HIS A 8 -27.29 4.84 23.17
C HIS A 8 -27.35 3.53 22.34
N HIS A 9 -27.95 3.54 21.15
CA HIS A 9 -28.04 2.39 20.24
C HIS A 9 -27.88 2.82 18.77
N MET A 10 -26.85 3.60 18.45
CA MET A 10 -26.40 3.75 17.06
C MET A 10 -25.09 2.95 16.94
N ALA A 11 -25.03 2.07 15.94
CA ALA A 11 -23.98 1.07 15.80
C ALA A 11 -22.58 1.69 15.98
N GLN A 12 -21.80 1.04 16.86
CA GLN A 12 -20.50 1.44 17.37
C GLN A 12 -19.57 2.07 16.31
N HIS A 13 -18.96 3.19 16.67
CA HIS A 13 -18.03 4.00 15.86
C HIS A 13 -16.80 3.18 15.42
N ARG A 14 -16.89 2.46 14.30
CA ARG A 14 -15.80 1.68 13.68
C ARG A 14 -14.82 2.53 12.87
N ALA A 15 -14.92 3.86 12.92
CA ALA A 15 -14.05 4.78 12.19
C ALA A 15 -12.57 4.62 12.56
N GLY A 16 -12.27 4.26 13.81
CA GLY A 16 -10.91 3.96 14.28
C GLY A 16 -10.29 2.71 13.64
N LEU A 17 -11.10 1.70 13.28
CA LEU A 17 -10.61 0.50 12.61
C LEU A 17 -10.20 0.80 11.17
N VAL A 18 -11.02 1.54 10.42
CA VAL A 18 -10.70 1.94 9.04
C VAL A 18 -9.46 2.83 9.00
N PHE A 19 -9.36 3.79 9.92
CA PHE A 19 -8.18 4.65 10.05
C PHE A 19 -6.93 3.85 10.45
N GLY A 20 -7.06 2.93 11.42
CA GLY A 20 -5.94 2.08 11.87
C GLY A 20 -5.44 1.11 10.80
N LEU A 21 -6.34 0.55 9.98
CA LEU A 21 -5.96 -0.29 8.84
C LEU A 21 -5.25 0.52 7.75
N GLY A 22 -5.74 1.72 7.44
CA GLY A 22 -5.09 2.61 6.47
C GLY A 22 -3.72 3.09 6.93
N LEU A 23 -3.60 3.51 8.20
CA LEU A 23 -2.33 3.98 8.77
C LEU A 23 -1.31 2.86 8.91
N SER A 24 -1.71 1.68 9.38
CA SER A 24 -0.79 0.54 9.48
C SER A 24 -0.31 0.05 8.11
N SER A 25 -1.19 -0.01 7.10
CA SER A 25 -0.80 -0.29 5.71
C SER A 25 0.19 0.74 5.18
N LEU A 26 -0.05 2.04 5.39
CA LEU A 26 0.86 3.12 4.96
C LEU A 26 2.22 3.02 5.65
N ILE A 27 2.26 2.80 6.97
CA ILE A 27 3.49 2.67 7.74
C ILE A 27 4.29 1.45 7.27
N ILE A 28 3.65 0.30 7.05
CA ILE A 28 4.32 -0.90 6.53
C ILE A 28 4.92 -0.62 5.14
N ASN A 29 4.19 0.09 4.28
CA ASN A 29 4.64 0.37 2.92
C ASN A 29 5.80 1.39 2.90
N VAL A 30 5.73 2.44 3.72
CA VAL A 30 6.79 3.45 3.85
C VAL A 30 8.04 2.85 4.49
N ILE A 31 7.90 2.07 5.56
CA ILE A 31 9.05 1.40 6.21
C ILE A 31 9.67 0.38 5.25
N GLY A 32 8.85 -0.42 4.55
CA GLY A 32 9.33 -1.36 3.55
C GLY A 32 10.08 -0.68 2.40
N CYS A 33 9.59 0.48 1.93
CA CYS A 33 10.20 1.24 0.84
C CYS A 33 11.52 1.92 1.27
N CYS A 34 11.59 2.49 2.48
CA CYS A 34 12.77 3.19 2.97
C CYS A 34 13.91 2.26 3.40
N SER A 35 13.64 0.97 3.60
CA SER A 35 14.67 0.01 3.98
C SER A 35 15.44 -0.62 2.82
N TRP A 36 15.03 -0.43 1.55
CA TRP A 36 15.63 -0.84 0.24
C TRP A 36 16.33 -2.23 0.10
N ALA A 37 16.59 -3.00 1.16
CA ALA A 37 17.62 -4.03 1.11
C ALA A 37 17.33 -5.33 1.87
N LEU A 38 16.25 -5.49 2.66
CA LEU A 38 16.15 -6.72 3.47
C LEU A 38 14.76 -7.24 3.89
N ILE A 39 13.64 -6.64 3.51
CA ILE A 39 12.32 -7.07 4.02
C ILE A 39 11.40 -7.49 2.86
N PRO A 40 10.86 -8.72 2.89
CA PRO A 40 10.56 -9.49 1.70
C PRO A 40 9.26 -9.06 1.01
N PHE A 41 9.26 -9.20 -0.31
CA PHE A 41 8.16 -9.16 -1.28
C PHE A 41 6.76 -9.63 -0.78
N PRO A 42 6.62 -10.63 0.13
CA PRO A 42 5.31 -11.03 0.66
C PRO A 42 4.63 -10.00 1.55
N LEU A 43 5.37 -9.18 2.32
CA LEU A 43 4.78 -8.19 3.24
C LEU A 43 4.19 -7.00 2.48
N GLY A 44 4.77 -6.61 1.35
CA GLY A 44 4.20 -5.59 0.45
C GLY A 44 2.86 -6.05 -0.15
N LEU A 45 2.75 -7.34 -0.49
CA LEU A 45 1.49 -7.92 -0.97
C LEU A 45 0.40 -7.90 0.11
N ILE A 46 0.74 -8.26 1.35
CA ILE A 46 -0.19 -8.21 2.49
C ILE A 46 -0.63 -6.75 2.75
N ALA A 47 0.29 -5.79 2.70
CA ALA A 47 -0.03 -4.37 2.87
C ALA A 47 -0.98 -3.84 1.80
N LEU A 48 -0.84 -4.33 0.56
CA LEU A 48 -1.72 -4.00 -0.56
C LEU A 48 -3.12 -4.59 -0.36
N ILE A 49 -3.23 -5.84 0.10
CA ILE A 49 -4.52 -6.47 0.46
C ILE A 49 -5.20 -5.67 1.58
N LEU A 50 -4.47 -5.30 2.62
CA LEU A 50 -5.00 -4.50 3.73
C LEU A 50 -5.46 -3.10 3.28
N GLY A 51 -4.72 -2.46 2.37
CA GLY A 51 -5.11 -1.18 1.77
C GLY A 51 -6.38 -1.27 0.93
N ILE A 52 -6.52 -2.32 0.12
CA ILE A 52 -7.75 -2.58 -0.67
C ILE A 52 -8.93 -2.84 0.27
N LEU A 53 -8.76 -3.66 1.31
CA LEU A 53 -9.81 -3.92 2.29
C LEU A 53 -10.25 -2.64 3.01
N GLY A 54 -9.31 -1.79 3.42
CA GLY A 54 -9.61 -0.48 4.00
C GLY A 54 -10.39 0.44 3.05
N TRP A 55 -10.08 0.39 1.75
CA TRP A 55 -10.82 1.15 0.72
C TRP A 55 -12.26 0.63 0.54
N ILE A 56 -12.44 -0.69 0.41
CA ILE A 56 -13.76 -1.31 0.22
C ILE A 56 -14.64 -1.08 1.46
N PHE A 57 -14.11 -1.34 2.66
CA PHE A 57 -14.85 -1.14 3.90
C PHE A 57 -15.20 0.34 4.12
N GLY A 58 -14.25 1.25 3.93
CA GLY A 58 -14.54 2.69 4.02
C GLY A 58 -15.59 3.16 3.00
N GLY A 59 -15.68 2.52 1.83
CA GLY A 59 -16.71 2.80 0.83
C GLY A 59 -18.10 2.30 1.24
N SER A 60 -18.18 1.09 1.78
CA SER A 60 -19.43 0.50 2.28
C SER A 60 -19.98 1.27 3.48
N ASP A 61 -19.12 1.65 4.42
CA ASP A 61 -19.50 2.39 5.63
C ASP A 61 -20.02 3.80 5.29
N LEU A 62 -19.36 4.50 4.35
CA LEU A 62 -19.84 5.80 3.86
C LEU A 62 -21.21 5.71 3.19
N LYS A 63 -21.49 4.60 2.48
CA LYS A 63 -22.80 4.35 1.86
C LYS A 63 -23.88 4.10 2.92
N ALA A 64 -23.57 3.31 3.94
CA ALA A 64 -24.46 3.05 5.07
C ALA A 64 -24.81 4.32 5.85
N MET A 65 -23.83 5.20 6.07
CA MET A 65 -24.02 6.52 6.70
C MET A 65 -24.88 7.45 5.83
N HIS A 66 -24.70 7.45 4.50
CA HIS A 66 -25.56 8.22 3.59
C HIS A 66 -27.01 7.73 3.57
N SER A 67 -27.23 6.43 3.71
CA SER A 67 -28.59 5.84 3.79
C SER A 67 -29.27 6.00 5.16
N GLY A 68 -28.62 6.66 6.13
CA GLY A 68 -29.17 6.82 7.49
C GLY A 68 -29.20 5.53 8.32
N ILE A 69 -28.49 4.49 7.88
CA ILE A 69 -28.39 3.19 8.58
C ILE A 69 -27.32 3.26 9.70
N MET A 70 -26.37 4.19 9.58
CA MET A 70 -25.25 4.38 10.50
C MET A 70 -25.09 5.86 10.87
N ASP A 71 -24.64 6.16 12.10
CA ASP A 71 -24.45 7.52 12.60
C ASP A 71 -23.46 8.32 11.74
N PRO A 72 -23.87 9.47 11.15
CA PRO A 72 -23.01 10.30 10.31
C PRO A 72 -21.92 11.07 11.07
N SER A 73 -21.91 11.09 12.41
CA SER A 73 -20.90 11.80 13.22
C SER A 73 -19.46 11.37 12.88
N GLY A 74 -19.25 10.12 12.44
CA GLY A 74 -17.96 9.55 12.02
C GLY A 74 -17.64 9.61 10.53
N MET A 75 -18.45 10.30 9.73
CA MET A 75 -18.32 10.32 8.28
C MET A 75 -17.00 10.96 7.81
N SER A 76 -16.57 12.04 8.46
CA SER A 76 -15.30 12.73 8.14
C SER A 76 -14.10 11.81 8.37
N MET A 77 -14.06 11.11 9.50
CA MET A 77 -12.98 10.18 9.85
C MET A 77 -12.94 8.97 8.91
N THR A 78 -14.11 8.44 8.55
CA THR A 78 -14.23 7.31 7.61
C THR A 78 -13.80 7.70 6.19
N ARG A 79 -14.14 8.92 5.76
CA ARG A 79 -13.69 9.50 4.48
C ARG A 79 -12.17 9.65 4.46
N SER A 80 -11.58 10.18 5.52
CA SER A 80 -10.13 10.32 5.65
C SER A 80 -9.42 8.96 5.65
N GLY A 81 -9.94 7.96 6.37
CA GLY A 81 -9.40 6.59 6.39
C GLY A 81 -9.46 5.91 5.02
N LYS A 82 -10.55 6.10 4.27
CA LYS A 82 -10.68 5.62 2.89
C LYS A 82 -9.64 6.26 1.96
N VAL A 83 -9.47 7.58 2.03
CA VAL A 83 -8.48 8.30 1.20
C VAL A 83 -7.06 7.85 1.55
N LEU A 84 -6.76 7.71 2.84
CA LEU A 84 -5.45 7.22 3.32
C LEU A 84 -5.13 5.83 2.75
N SER A 85 -6.12 4.92 2.76
CA SER A 85 -5.98 3.57 2.19
C SER A 85 -5.81 3.60 0.67
N MET A 86 -6.43 4.55 -0.03
CA MET A 86 -6.26 4.70 -1.47
C MET A 86 -4.85 5.22 -1.84
N ILE A 87 -4.34 6.19 -1.08
CA ILE A 87 -2.97 6.70 -1.25
C ILE A 87 -1.94 5.60 -1.00
N SER A 88 -2.14 4.77 0.04
CA SER A 88 -1.21 3.66 0.33
C SER A 88 -1.14 2.65 -0.80
N VAL A 89 -2.27 2.30 -1.44
CA VAL A 89 -2.31 1.40 -2.60
C VAL A 89 -1.60 2.01 -3.82
N ILE A 90 -1.85 3.29 -4.12
CA ILE A 90 -1.19 3.97 -5.26
C ILE A 90 0.33 3.99 -5.06
N MET A 91 0.79 4.29 -3.84
CA MET A 91 2.21 4.27 -3.52
C MET A 91 2.81 2.87 -3.61
N ALA A 92 2.08 1.84 -3.18
CA ALA A 92 2.49 0.43 -3.34
C ALA A 92 2.74 0.09 -4.81
N VAL A 93 1.77 0.42 -5.67
CA VAL A 93 1.84 0.10 -7.10
C VAL A 93 3.00 0.84 -7.77
N ALA A 94 3.18 2.13 -7.47
CA ALA A 94 4.29 2.90 -7.99
C ALA A 94 5.66 2.32 -7.58
N ALA A 95 5.80 1.92 -6.30
CA ALA A 95 7.03 1.30 -5.80
C ALA A 95 7.32 -0.03 -6.51
N VAL A 96 6.30 -0.88 -6.74
CA VAL A 96 6.45 -2.14 -7.48
C VAL A 96 6.91 -1.90 -8.92
N ILE A 97 6.36 -0.90 -9.61
CA ILE A 97 6.74 -0.57 -10.99
C ILE A 97 8.21 -0.12 -11.03
N LEU A 98 8.61 0.79 -10.15
CA LEU A 98 9.99 1.28 -10.08
C LEU A 98 10.96 0.14 -9.75
N PHE A 99 10.57 -0.78 -8.86
CA PHE A 99 11.37 -1.96 -8.53
C PHE A 99 11.58 -2.87 -9.74
N ILE A 100 10.52 -3.15 -10.52
CA ILE A 100 10.62 -3.96 -11.75
C ILE A 100 11.54 -3.29 -12.75
N LEU A 101 11.39 -1.98 -12.98
CA LEU A 101 12.26 -1.22 -13.90
C LEU A 101 13.72 -1.23 -13.44
N ALA A 102 13.98 -1.05 -12.15
CA ALA A 102 15.32 -1.11 -11.57
C ALA A 102 15.94 -2.51 -11.72
N MET A 103 15.18 -3.58 -11.46
CA MET A 103 15.64 -4.96 -11.62
C MET A 103 15.90 -5.33 -13.08
N MET A 104 15.04 -4.89 -14.00
CA MET A 104 15.26 -5.06 -15.45
C MET A 104 16.52 -4.32 -15.92
N GLY A 105 16.70 -3.07 -15.46
CA GLY A 105 17.89 -2.27 -15.76
C GLY A 105 19.17 -2.89 -15.20
N LEU A 106 19.15 -3.33 -13.94
CA LEU A 106 20.27 -4.02 -13.30
C LEU A 106 20.59 -5.35 -14.01
N ALA A 107 19.59 -6.16 -14.32
CA ALA A 107 19.79 -7.44 -15.02
C ALA A 107 20.37 -7.23 -16.42
N ALA A 108 19.87 -6.24 -17.18
CA ALA A 108 20.41 -5.87 -18.48
C ALA A 108 21.87 -5.37 -18.36
N PHE A 109 22.15 -4.52 -17.37
CA PHE A 109 23.50 -4.04 -17.11
C PHE A 109 24.47 -5.19 -16.78
N VAL A 110 24.09 -6.08 -15.87
CA VAL A 110 24.90 -7.23 -15.46
C VAL A 110 25.16 -8.18 -16.63
N THR A 111 24.14 -8.50 -17.44
CA THR A 111 24.30 -9.40 -18.59
C THR A 111 25.22 -8.81 -19.66
N VAL A 112 25.07 -7.52 -19.99
CA VAL A 112 25.97 -6.83 -20.93
C VAL A 112 27.40 -6.79 -20.39
N PHE A 113 27.58 -6.41 -19.12
CA PHE A 113 28.90 -6.35 -18.48
C PHE A 113 29.62 -7.69 -18.46
N LEU A 114 28.93 -8.78 -18.10
CA LEU A 114 29.48 -10.13 -18.11
C LEU A 114 29.87 -10.60 -19.52
N SER A 115 29.11 -10.19 -20.55
CA SER A 115 29.43 -10.50 -21.95
C SER A 115 30.74 -9.83 -22.40
N PHE A 116 30.96 -8.57 -22.00
CA PHE A 116 32.22 -7.86 -22.25
C PHE A 116 33.42 -8.48 -21.50
N LEU A 117 33.23 -8.88 -20.23
CA LEU A 117 34.27 -9.59 -19.48
C LEU A 117 34.64 -10.93 -20.12
N GLY A 118 33.65 -11.69 -20.59
CA GLY A 118 33.88 -12.96 -21.29
C GLY A 118 34.67 -12.79 -22.58
N LEU A 119 34.37 -11.76 -23.37
CA LEU A 119 35.12 -11.44 -24.59
C LEU A 119 36.56 -11.04 -24.28
N ALA A 120 36.79 -10.17 -23.28
CA ALA A 120 38.13 -9.77 -22.88
C ALA A 120 38.99 -10.95 -22.38
N ALA A 121 38.37 -11.91 -21.67
CA ALA A 121 39.06 -13.13 -21.24
C ALA A 121 39.41 -14.06 -22.42
N ALA A 122 38.57 -14.12 -23.46
CA ALA A 122 38.84 -14.92 -24.66
C ALA A 122 40.03 -14.37 -25.47
N GLU A 123 40.12 -13.05 -25.64
CA GLU A 123 41.24 -12.39 -26.32
C GLU A 123 42.58 -12.66 -25.62
N GLY A 124 42.59 -12.62 -24.28
CA GLY A 124 43.78 -12.90 -23.48
C GLY A 124 44.27 -14.36 -23.56
N ALA A 125 43.38 -15.32 -23.82
CA ALA A 125 43.72 -16.74 -23.93
C ALA A 125 44.28 -17.13 -25.31
N VAL A 126 43.98 -16.36 -26.36
CA VAL A 126 44.51 -16.59 -27.72
C VAL A 126 45.88 -15.93 -27.92
N ALA A 127 46.21 -14.92 -27.12
CA ALA A 127 47.45 -14.15 -27.22
C ALA A 127 48.63 -14.70 -26.38
N GLY A 128 48.42 -15.74 -25.56
CA GLY A 128 49.44 -16.38 -24.71
C GLY A 128 49.72 -17.82 -25.13
#